data_AF-A0A438I8H8-F1
#
_entry.id   AF-A0A438I8H8-F1
#
_cell.length_a   1.000
_cell.length_b   1.000
_cell.length_c   1.000
_cell.angle_alpha   90.00
_cell.angle_beta   90.00
_cell.angle_gamma   90.00
#
_symmetry.space_group_name_H-M   'P 1'
#
loop_
_entity.id
_entity.type
_entity.pdbx_description
1 polymer ?
#
loop_
_entity_poly.entity_id
_entity_poly.type
_entity_poly.pdbx_seq_one_letter_code
_entity_poly.pdbx_strand_id
1 'polypeptide(L)'
;MNNRSSSRLDHFLVSEEWESHFNGLSQKLLPKPTSNHAPILLDRGEIRGGKTPFRFENMWLRVEGFKDLVRRWFTGYTFSGLFSHILACKLKVLKQDLKKWNRELIGNVSSNEESALS
;
A
#
# COMPACT_ATOMS: atom_id res chain seq x y z
N MET A 1 46.81 3.75 -8.19
CA MET A 1 45.91 4.40 -9.18
C MET A 1 44.66 3.56 -9.30
N ASN A 2 43.53 4.00 -8.73
CA ASN A 2 42.30 3.20 -8.69
C ASN A 2 41.42 3.60 -9.87
N ASN A 3 41.27 2.71 -10.86
CA ASN A 3 40.45 2.94 -12.04
C ASN A 3 38.97 2.87 -11.65
N ARG A 4 38.37 4.01 -11.27
CA ARG A 4 36.93 4.11 -11.05
C ARG A 4 36.22 4.20 -12.40
N SER A 5 36.09 3.06 -13.08
CA SER A 5 35.19 2.92 -14.22
C SER A 5 33.76 2.72 -13.70
N SER A 6 32.84 3.61 -14.06
CA SER A 6 31.40 3.46 -13.77
C SER A 6 30.65 3.04 -15.03
N SER A 7 29.90 1.94 -14.95
CA SER A 7 29.01 1.48 -16.01
C SER A 7 27.56 1.46 -15.50
N ARG A 8 26.61 1.88 -16.36
CA ARG A 8 25.17 1.81 -16.07
C ARG A 8 24.66 0.42 -16.47
N LEU A 9 24.57 -0.49 -15.50
CA LEU A 9 24.17 -1.89 -15.72
C LEU A 9 22.70 -2.14 -15.40
N ASP A 10 22.13 -1.34 -14.49
CA ASP A 10 20.76 -1.51 -14.03
C ASP A 10 19.79 -0.75 -14.96
N HIS A 11 18.89 -1.47 -15.62
CA HIS A 11 17.90 -0.95 -16.57
C HIS A 11 16.52 -1.58 -16.37
N PHE A 12 15.46 -0.83 -16.70
CA PHE A 12 14.12 -1.38 -16.89
C PHE A 12 13.89 -1.64 -18.37
N LEU A 13 13.33 -2.80 -18.71
CA LEU A 13 12.86 -3.12 -20.04
C LEU A 13 11.33 -3.09 -20.01
N VAL A 14 10.72 -2.32 -20.89
CA VAL A 14 9.26 -2.15 -20.96
C VAL A 14 8.81 -2.33 -22.40
N SER A 15 7.60 -2.85 -22.60
CA SER A 15 6.98 -2.89 -23.92
C SER A 15 6.37 -1.52 -24.26
N GLU A 16 6.21 -1.26 -25.55
CA GLU A 16 5.55 -0.04 -26.05
C GLU A 16 4.11 0.07 -25.52
N GLU A 17 3.38 -1.07 -25.48
CA GLU A 17 2.04 -1.13 -24.89
C GLU A 17 2.05 -0.72 -23.41
N TRP A 18 3.04 -1.19 -22.64
CA TRP A 18 3.14 -0.87 -21.22
C TRP A 18 3.52 0.60 -20.98
N GLU A 19 4.46 1.14 -21.76
CA GLU A 19 4.85 2.55 -21.70
C GLU A 19 3.67 3.47 -22.03
N SER A 20 2.87 3.12 -23.05
CA SER A 20 1.67 3.88 -23.43
C SER A 20 0.58 3.89 -22.35
N HIS A 21 0.49 2.84 -21.54
CA HIS A 21 -0.49 2.74 -20.46
C HIS A 21 -0.10 3.58 -19.24
N PHE A 22 1.20 3.68 -18.97
CA PHE A 22 1.76 4.39 -17.83
C PHE A 22 2.49 5.65 -18.28
N ASN A 23 1.73 6.66 -18.71
CA ASN A 23 2.30 7.98 -19.06
C ASN A 23 2.98 8.64 -17.85
N GLY A 24 4.09 9.36 -18.11
CA GLY A 24 4.78 10.19 -17.12
C GLY A 24 5.77 9.46 -16.22
N LEU A 25 6.24 8.28 -16.63
CA LEU A 25 7.26 7.55 -15.88
C LEU A 25 8.62 8.27 -15.93
N SER A 26 9.32 8.22 -14.80
CA SER A 26 10.65 8.77 -14.61
C SER A 26 11.53 7.74 -13.91
N GLN A 27 12.77 7.57 -14.36
CA GLN A 27 13.74 6.75 -13.65
C GLN A 27 14.51 7.62 -12.65
N LYS A 28 14.53 7.21 -11.38
CA LYS A 28 15.26 7.87 -10.29
C LYS A 28 16.37 6.98 -9.76
N LEU A 29 17.51 7.58 -9.42
CA LEU A 29 18.60 6.90 -8.74
C LEU A 29 18.42 7.04 -7.22
N LEU A 30 18.47 5.94 -6.49
CA LEU A 30 18.35 5.95 -5.03
C LEU A 30 19.74 6.00 -4.36
N PRO A 31 19.83 6.57 -3.14
CA PRO A 31 21.07 6.58 -2.37
C PRO A 31 21.64 5.17 -2.16
N LYS A 32 22.97 5.06 -2.21
CA LYS A 32 23.71 3.81 -2.10
C LYS A 32 24.60 3.82 -0.85
N PRO A 33 24.11 3.45 0.34
CA PRO A 33 24.90 3.52 1.58
C PRO A 33 25.98 2.43 1.68
N THR A 34 25.71 1.21 1.17
CA THR A 34 26.60 0.06 1.41
C THR A 34 26.88 -0.84 0.19
N SER A 35 26.13 -0.69 -0.90
CA SER A 35 26.28 -1.54 -2.11
C SER A 35 27.33 -0.98 -3.08
N ASN A 36 27.84 -1.80 -4.00
CA ASN A 36 28.56 -1.33 -5.18
C ASN A 36 27.60 -0.95 -6.34
N HIS A 37 26.32 -1.33 -6.27
CA HIS A 37 25.23 -0.94 -7.19
C HIS A 37 24.29 0.12 -6.58
N ALA A 38 23.91 1.12 -7.37
CA ALA A 38 22.94 2.13 -6.97
C ALA A 38 21.54 1.72 -7.42
N PRO A 39 20.58 1.50 -6.50
CA PRO A 39 19.24 1.07 -6.89
C PRO A 39 18.58 2.11 -7.80
N ILE A 40 17.86 1.64 -8.82
CA ILE A 40 17.04 2.48 -9.69
C ILE A 40 15.57 2.28 -9.38
N LEU A 41 14.80 3.36 -9.39
CA LEU A 41 13.36 3.38 -9.15
C LEU A 41 12.67 3.86 -10.42
N LEU A 42 11.68 3.12 -10.89
CA LEU A 42 10.75 3.61 -11.91
C LEU A 42 9.57 4.26 -11.20
N ASP A 43 9.45 5.57 -11.33
CA ASP A 43 8.48 6.40 -10.61
C ASP A 43 7.52 7.08 -11.58
N ARG A 44 6.22 6.87 -11.38
CA ARG A 44 5.14 7.51 -12.15
C ARG A 44 4.80 8.92 -11.62
N GLY A 45 5.50 9.36 -10.58
CA GLY A 45 5.12 10.55 -9.83
C GLY A 45 3.85 10.32 -9.01
N GLU A 46 3.22 11.41 -8.57
CA GLU A 46 2.00 11.37 -7.78
C GLU A 46 0.87 10.69 -8.57
N ILE A 47 0.20 9.71 -7.94
CA ILE A 47 -0.96 9.04 -8.53
C ILE A 47 -2.08 10.07 -8.63
N ARG A 48 -2.16 10.76 -9.77
CA ARG A 48 -3.23 11.72 -10.05
C ARG A 48 -4.57 10.98 -10.16
N GLY A 49 -5.36 11.08 -9.09
CA GLY A 49 -6.81 11.06 -9.13
C GLY A 49 -7.47 9.76 -9.61
N GLY A 50 -7.78 8.87 -8.67
CA GLY A 50 -8.70 7.75 -8.85
C GLY A 50 -9.16 7.21 -7.50
N LYS A 51 -10.27 6.47 -7.47
CA LYS A 51 -10.63 5.72 -6.26
C LYS A 51 -9.57 4.64 -6.06
N THR A 52 -8.62 4.85 -5.14
CA THR A 52 -7.67 3.79 -4.78
C THR A 52 -8.47 2.58 -4.33
N PRO A 53 -8.27 1.40 -4.96
CA PRO A 53 -8.93 0.19 -4.51
C PRO A 53 -8.56 -0.04 -3.04
N PHE A 54 -9.47 -0.67 -2.31
CA PHE A 54 -9.16 -1.03 -0.93
C PHE A 54 -7.99 -2.01 -0.94
N ARG A 55 -6.93 -1.69 -0.21
CA ARG A 55 -5.78 -2.55 0.02
C ARG A 55 -5.86 -3.11 1.43
N PHE A 56 -5.69 -4.42 1.54
CA PHE A 56 -5.48 -5.05 2.82
C PHE A 56 -3.99 -4.96 3.17
N GLU A 57 -3.67 -4.40 4.33
CA GLU A 57 -2.28 -4.26 4.74
C GLU A 57 -1.85 -5.45 5.61
N ASN A 58 -0.76 -6.11 5.22
CA ASN A 58 -0.25 -7.29 5.94
C ASN A 58 0.12 -6.99 7.39
N MET A 59 0.46 -5.73 7.71
CA MET A 59 0.76 -5.32 9.08
C MET A 59 -0.44 -5.49 10.03
N TRP A 60 -1.67 -5.41 9.52
CA TRP A 60 -2.86 -5.58 10.35
C TRP A 60 -2.92 -6.96 11.00
N LEU A 61 -2.41 -7.99 10.32
CA LEU A 61 -2.32 -9.35 10.87
C LEU A 61 -1.38 -9.47 12.07
N ARG A 62 -0.50 -8.49 12.28
CA ARG A 62 0.43 -8.42 13.41
C ARG A 62 -0.18 -7.72 14.62
N VAL A 63 -1.31 -7.02 14.46
CA VAL A 63 -2.01 -6.38 15.58
C VAL A 63 -2.73 -7.45 16.39
N GLU A 64 -2.46 -7.50 17.70
CA GLU A 64 -3.09 -8.44 18.61
C GLU A 64 -4.62 -8.31 18.58
N GLY A 65 -5.33 -9.43 18.57
CA GLY A 65 -6.80 -9.46 18.50
C GLY A 65 -7.41 -9.08 17.14
N PHE A 66 -6.61 -8.75 16.11
CA PHE A 66 -7.14 -8.37 14.79
C PHE A 66 -8.02 -9.45 14.16
N LYS A 67 -7.57 -10.72 14.18
CA LYS A 67 -8.33 -11.85 13.61
C LYS A 67 -9.67 -12.04 14.32
N ASP A 68 -9.71 -11.89 15.64
CA ASP A 68 -10.94 -12.03 16.43
C ASP A 68 -11.87 -10.84 16.25
N LEU A 69 -11.34 -9.63 16.08
CA LEU A 69 -12.11 -8.45 15.69
C LEU A 69 -12.82 -8.68 14.35
N VAL A 70 -12.08 -9.09 13.32
CA VAL A 70 -12.65 -9.40 11.99
C VAL A 70 -13.68 -10.51 12.07
N ARG A 71 -13.40 -11.58 12.83
CA ARG A 71 -14.33 -12.69 13.04
C ARG A 71 -15.65 -12.21 13.64
N ARG A 72 -15.60 -11.44 14.74
CA ARG A 72 -16.78 -10.89 15.43
C ARG A 72 -17.64 -10.04 14.49
N TRP A 73 -17.02 -9.13 13.74
CA TRP A 73 -17.72 -8.32 12.75
C TRP A 73 -18.37 -9.18 11.67
N PHE A 74 -17.61 -10.09 11.07
CA PHE A 74 -18.09 -10.91 9.96
C PHE A 74 -19.26 -11.83 10.35
N THR A 75 -19.25 -12.37 11.57
CA THR A 75 -20.35 -13.17 12.12
C THR A 75 -21.56 -12.32 12.50
N GLY A 76 -21.34 -11.07 12.94
CA GLY A 76 -22.40 -10.15 13.34
C GLY A 76 -23.18 -9.54 12.18
N TYR A 77 -22.65 -9.57 10.96
CA TYR A 77 -23.36 -9.07 9.79
C TYR A 77 -24.50 -10.02 9.36
N THR A 78 -25.70 -9.46 9.22
CA THR A 78 -26.91 -10.18 8.79
C THR A 78 -27.45 -9.56 7.51
N PHE A 79 -27.62 -10.39 6.48
CA PHE A 79 -28.22 -10.02 5.18
C PHE A 79 -29.09 -11.18 4.69
N SER A 80 -30.06 -10.90 3.83
CA SER A 80 -30.95 -11.89 3.21
C SER A 80 -30.73 -11.99 1.70
N GLY A 81 -31.10 -13.13 1.11
CA GLY A 81 -31.01 -13.37 -0.34
C GLY A 81 -30.06 -14.49 -0.72
N LEU A 82 -29.62 -14.50 -1.98
CA LEU A 82 -28.66 -15.48 -2.49
C LEU A 82 -27.33 -15.40 -1.74
N PHE A 83 -26.64 -16.54 -1.62
CA PHE A 83 -25.35 -16.61 -0.94
C PHE A 83 -24.31 -15.62 -1.49
N SER A 84 -24.26 -15.46 -2.82
CA SER A 84 -23.37 -14.49 -3.48
C SER A 84 -23.68 -13.05 -3.10
N HIS A 85 -24.95 -12.70 -2.96
CA HIS A 85 -25.40 -11.38 -2.51
C HIS A 85 -25.02 -11.15 -1.05
N ILE A 86 -25.29 -12.13 -0.18
CA ILE A 86 -24.93 -12.06 1.25
C ILE A 86 -23.42 -11.84 1.41
N LEU A 87 -22.60 -12.63 0.71
CA LEU A 87 -21.14 -12.52 0.75
C LEU A 87 -20.67 -11.13 0.27
N ALA A 88 -21.20 -10.64 -0.85
CA ALA A 88 -20.86 -9.32 -1.38
C ALA A 88 -21.21 -8.19 -0.38
N CYS A 89 -22.37 -8.27 0.27
CA CYS A 89 -22.77 -7.32 1.30
C CYS A 89 -21.86 -7.38 2.54
N LYS A 90 -21.53 -8.59 3.02
CA LYS A 90 -20.58 -8.76 4.14
C LYS A 90 -19.21 -8.16 3.84
N LEU A 91 -18.66 -8.42 2.66
CA LEU A 91 -17.37 -7.86 2.25
C LEU A 91 -17.42 -6.33 2.11
N LYS A 92 -18.54 -5.79 1.63
CA LYS A 92 -18.74 -4.34 1.49
C LYS A 92 -18.73 -3.63 2.86
N VAL A 93 -19.42 -4.18 3.86
CA VAL A 93 -19.45 -3.61 5.21
C VAL A 93 -18.12 -3.85 5.94
N LEU A 94 -17.52 -5.04 5.83
CA LEU A 94 -16.21 -5.32 6.39
C LEU A 94 -15.14 -4.32 5.91
N LYS A 95 -15.16 -3.98 4.62
CA LYS A 95 -14.28 -2.94 4.07
C LYS A 95 -14.48 -1.58 4.74
N GLN A 96 -15.71 -1.20 5.08
CA GLN A 96 -15.99 0.07 5.76
C GLN A 96 -15.46 0.07 7.20
N ASP A 97 -15.69 -1.02 7.92
CA ASP A 97 -15.22 -1.17 9.30
C ASP A 97 -13.69 -1.22 9.37
N LEU A 98 -13.02 -1.95 8.46
CA LEU A 98 -11.57 -1.95 8.35
C LEU A 98 -11.01 -0.55 8.06
N LYS A 99 -11.67 0.23 7.18
CA LYS A 99 -11.26 1.63 6.93
C LYS A 99 -11.41 2.51 8.16
N LYS A 100 -12.51 2.35 8.91
CA LYS A 100 -12.74 3.11 10.15
C LYS A 100 -11.67 2.77 11.19
N TRP A 101 -11.49 1.48 11.47
CA TRP A 101 -10.50 0.97 12.40
C TRP A 101 -9.06 1.37 12.02
N ASN A 102 -8.71 1.32 10.72
CA ASN A 102 -7.40 1.76 10.26
C ASN A 102 -7.14 3.25 10.52
N ARG A 103 -8.17 4.10 10.37
CA ARG A 103 -8.06 5.53 10.74
C ARG A 103 -7.92 5.73 12.24
N GLU A 104 -8.62 4.94 13.05
CA GLU A 104 -8.54 5.04 14.51
C GLU A 104 -7.19 4.56 15.06
N LEU A 105 -6.57 3.56 14.43
CA LEU A 105 -5.24 3.07 14.83
C LEU A 105 -4.08 3.92 14.28
N ILE A 106 -4.11 4.26 13.00
CA ILE A 106 -3.00 4.98 12.34
C ILE A 106 -3.18 6.49 12.44
N GLY A 107 -4.40 6.98 12.30
CA GLY A 107 -4.71 8.42 12.39
C GLY A 107 -4.59 9.00 13.79
N ASN A 108 -4.44 8.17 14.84
CA ASN A 108 -4.09 8.63 16.18
C ASN A 108 -2.58 8.77 16.41
N VAL A 109 -1.73 8.29 15.50
CA VAL A 109 -0.27 8.47 15.65
C VAL A 109 0.12 9.92 15.40
N SER A 110 -0.50 10.60 14.43
CA SER A 110 -0.27 12.03 14.19
C SER A 110 -0.79 12.94 15.30
N SER A 111 -1.80 12.52 16.06
CA SER A 111 -2.35 13.29 17.19
C SER A 111 -1.50 13.18 18.46
N ASN A 112 -0.58 12.21 18.52
CA ASN A 112 0.29 11.98 19.67
C ASN A 112 1.70 12.59 19.50
N GLU A 113 2.07 13.07 18.31
CA GLU A 113 3.36 13.77 18.12
C GLU A 113 3.35 15.19 18.75
N GLU A 114 2.20 15.88 18.79
CA GLU A 114 2.09 17.18 19.47
C GLU A 114 2.12 17.09 21.00
N SER A 115 1.80 15.91 21.57
CA SER A 115 1.84 15.69 23.02
C SER A 115 3.19 15.14 23.52
N ALA A 116 4.06 14.70 22.60
CA ALA A 116 5.42 14.25 22.91
C ALA A 116 6.48 15.35 22.71
N LEU A 117 6.06 16.52 22.21
CA LEU A 117 6.88 17.72 22.03
C LEU A 117 6.42 18.90 22.89
N SER A 118 5.53 18.68 23.87
CA SER A 118 5.17 19.63 24.94
C SER A 118 5.75 19.20 26.28
#